data_AF-X0W4V6-F1
#
_entry.id   AF-X0W4V6-F1
#
_cell.length_a   1.000
_cell.length_b   1.000
_cell.length_c   1.000
_cell.angle_alpha   90.00
_cell.angle_beta   90.00
_cell.angle_gamma   90.00
#
_symmetry.space_group_name_H-M   'P 1'
#
loop_
_entity.id
_entity.type
_entity.pdbx_description
1 polymer ?
#
loop_
_entity_poly.entity_id
_entity_poly.type
_entity_poly.pdbx_seq_one_letter_code
_entity_poly.pdbx_strand_id
1 'polypeptide(L)'
;MTKNLIIVLTFLLAGSVEGLAQSDGSNKLQLLTDGFALAGVDGKLITKEAGQLWFFKLDSDLSEDKNVVKAGSLIELLPSSALEKAIASKKERPGSDYRLWGQVTKYKDKNFIFPRYLLPLSKEQTPSHNSSQERTPVEQPQKLVSKQQSKLAINEPNDMLTMPEEVLDKLKTRKIIRTDRQRKSTPVLKSVSGPINELELERDSILADRTAVLVERSDSRPEFILDAIGRNVPHVSFQLLP
;
A
#
# COMPACT_ATOMS: atom_id res chain seq x y z
N MET A 1 80.30 -27.73 5.32
CA MET A 1 79.95 -28.06 6.72
C MET A 1 79.06 -26.95 7.27
N THR A 2 77.76 -27.08 7.10
CA THR A 2 76.76 -26.16 7.67
C THR A 2 75.62 -27.01 8.20
N LYS A 3 75.33 -26.81 9.49
CA LYS A 3 74.43 -27.63 10.30
C LYS A 3 72.98 -27.23 10.00
N ASN A 4 72.16 -28.19 9.61
CA ASN A 4 70.72 -28.01 9.46
C ASN A 4 70.09 -27.97 10.86
N LEU A 5 69.54 -26.82 11.24
CA LEU A 5 68.77 -26.63 12.47
C LEU A 5 67.31 -26.95 12.16
N ILE A 6 66.86 -28.15 12.52
CA ILE A 6 65.46 -28.57 12.42
C ILE A 6 64.74 -28.07 13.66
N ILE A 7 63.92 -27.03 13.52
CA ILE A 7 63.00 -26.56 14.56
C ILE A 7 61.70 -27.34 14.40
N VAL A 8 61.50 -28.35 15.25
CA VAL A 8 60.21 -29.05 15.39
C VAL A 8 59.32 -28.18 16.28
N LEU A 9 58.39 -27.44 15.65
CA LEU A 9 57.39 -26.63 16.34
C LEU A 9 56.11 -27.45 16.51
N THR A 10 56.01 -28.15 17.63
CA THR A 10 54.82 -28.92 18.02
C THR A 10 53.74 -27.96 18.52
N PHE A 11 52.86 -27.51 17.62
CA PHE A 11 51.63 -26.80 18.02
C PHE A 11 50.57 -27.81 18.47
N LEU A 12 50.50 -28.04 19.78
CA LEU A 12 49.43 -28.78 20.42
C LEU A 12 48.22 -27.83 20.60
N LEU A 13 47.42 -27.67 19.54
CA LEU A 13 46.12 -26.98 19.61
C LEU A 13 45.07 -27.94 20.16
N ALA A 14 45.06 -28.13 21.48
CA ALA A 14 43.90 -28.61 22.22
C ALA A 14 42.94 -27.44 22.43
N GLY A 15 42.27 -27.02 21.35
CA GLY A 15 41.13 -26.11 21.45
C GLY A 15 39.88 -26.96 21.65
N SER A 16 39.30 -26.90 22.86
CA SER A 16 37.95 -27.40 23.14
C SER A 16 37.00 -26.95 22.04
N VAL A 17 36.47 -27.90 21.28
CA VAL A 17 35.25 -27.71 20.52
C VAL A 17 34.13 -27.75 21.57
N GLU A 18 33.97 -26.65 22.30
CA GLU A 18 32.73 -26.35 22.99
C GLU A 18 31.68 -26.20 21.89
N GLY A 19 31.05 -27.32 21.58
CA GLY A 19 29.81 -27.35 20.86
C GLY A 19 28.81 -26.52 21.65
N LEU A 20 28.72 -25.24 21.29
CA LEU A 20 27.46 -24.53 21.26
C LEU A 20 26.56 -25.31 20.31
N ALA A 21 26.01 -26.40 20.83
CA ALA A 21 24.65 -26.75 20.55
C ALA A 21 23.83 -25.54 21.00
N GLN A 22 23.76 -24.52 20.13
CA GLN A 22 22.53 -23.76 20.01
C GLN A 22 21.45 -24.82 20.00
N SER A 23 20.63 -24.82 21.05
CA SER A 23 19.35 -25.45 20.95
C SER A 23 18.64 -24.73 19.80
N ASP A 24 18.86 -25.21 18.58
CA ASP A 24 17.82 -25.29 17.57
C ASP A 24 16.74 -26.16 18.21
N GLY A 25 16.04 -25.54 19.18
CA GLY A 25 14.65 -25.82 19.41
C GLY A 25 14.06 -25.56 18.05
N SER A 26 13.95 -26.64 17.28
CA SER A 26 13.26 -26.71 16.01
C SER A 26 11.83 -26.39 16.34
N ASN A 27 11.57 -25.09 16.56
CA ASN A 27 10.33 -24.42 16.28
C ASN A 27 10.15 -24.74 14.81
N LYS A 28 9.53 -25.90 14.55
CA LYS A 28 9.09 -26.35 13.26
C LYS A 28 8.38 -25.14 12.70
N LEU A 29 9.07 -24.42 11.80
CA LEU A 29 8.60 -23.16 11.27
C LEU A 29 7.19 -23.46 10.80
N GLN A 30 6.20 -22.85 11.44
CA GLN A 30 4.81 -23.12 11.09
C GLN A 30 4.65 -22.60 9.67
N LEU A 31 4.61 -23.53 8.72
CA LEU A 31 4.50 -23.21 7.31
C LEU A 31 3.04 -22.94 7.01
N LEU A 32 2.80 -21.89 6.25
CA LEU A 32 1.51 -21.60 5.64
C LEU A 32 1.21 -22.64 4.56
N THR A 33 -0.08 -22.81 4.31
CA THR A 33 -0.57 -23.73 3.29
C THR A 33 -0.17 -23.24 1.90
N ASP A 34 0.11 -24.18 1.00
CA ASP A 34 0.37 -23.84 -0.40
C ASP A 34 -0.89 -23.21 -1.01
N GLY A 35 -0.71 -22.09 -1.71
CA GLY A 35 -1.79 -21.33 -2.32
C GLY A 35 -2.46 -20.30 -1.41
N PHE A 36 -2.04 -20.16 -0.14
CA PHE A 36 -2.60 -19.17 0.79
C PHE A 36 -2.49 -17.74 0.23
N ALA A 37 -3.60 -16.99 0.24
CA ALA A 37 -3.66 -15.64 -0.33
C ALA A 37 -3.32 -14.58 0.72
N LEU A 38 -2.32 -13.76 0.44
CA LEU A 38 -1.97 -12.59 1.25
C LEU A 38 -2.80 -11.39 0.81
N ALA A 39 -3.65 -10.90 1.70
CA ALA A 39 -4.59 -9.80 1.44
C ALA A 39 -4.12 -8.48 2.08
N GLY A 40 -2.99 -7.95 1.62
CA GLY A 40 -2.51 -6.63 2.06
C GLY A 40 -1.80 -6.68 3.40
N VAL A 41 -0.76 -7.50 3.49
CA VAL A 41 0.03 -7.68 4.70
C VAL A 41 1.16 -6.66 4.72
N ASP A 42 1.34 -5.98 5.86
CA ASP A 42 2.36 -4.96 6.03
C ASP A 42 3.70 -5.57 6.44
N GLY A 43 4.78 -4.97 5.96
CA GLY A 43 6.12 -5.46 6.22
C GLY A 43 7.22 -4.68 5.53
N LYS A 44 8.44 -5.21 5.65
CA LYS A 44 9.65 -4.58 5.09
C LYS A 44 10.31 -5.49 4.07
N LEU A 45 10.70 -4.88 2.95
CA LEU A 45 11.47 -5.55 1.92
C LEU A 45 12.95 -5.58 2.32
N ILE A 46 13.53 -6.77 2.50
CA ILE A 46 14.93 -7.00 2.86
C ILE A 46 15.62 -7.70 1.68
N THR A 47 16.89 -7.38 1.45
CA THR A 47 17.71 -8.08 0.46
C THR A 47 18.85 -8.81 1.15
N LYS A 48 19.16 -10.01 0.68
CA LYS A 48 20.38 -10.75 1.02
C LYS A 48 21.18 -11.00 -0.26
N GLU A 49 22.47 -11.33 -0.10
CA GLU A 49 23.35 -11.72 -1.20
C GLU A 49 23.39 -10.69 -2.34
N ALA A 50 23.86 -9.48 -2.01
CA ALA A 50 24.11 -8.41 -2.98
C ALA A 50 22.96 -8.06 -3.94
N GLY A 51 21.69 -8.31 -3.54
CA GLY A 51 20.53 -7.96 -4.38
C GLY A 51 19.89 -9.15 -5.11
N GLN A 52 20.42 -10.36 -4.97
CA GLN A 52 19.93 -11.52 -5.72
C GLN A 52 18.70 -12.15 -5.07
N LEU A 53 18.65 -12.20 -3.74
CA LEU A 53 17.53 -12.76 -2.99
C LEU A 53 16.80 -11.67 -2.21
N TRP A 54 15.48 -11.65 -2.36
CA TRP A 54 14.60 -10.70 -1.71
C TRP A 54 13.70 -11.42 -0.72
N PHE A 55 13.59 -10.86 0.49
CA PHE A 55 12.80 -11.39 1.57
C PHE A 55 11.79 -10.34 2.02
N PHE A 56 10.59 -10.77 2.36
CA PHE A 56 9.60 -9.95 3.02
C PHE A 56 9.63 -10.25 4.53
N LYS A 57 9.91 -9.23 5.33
CA LYS A 57 9.82 -9.30 6.78
C LYS A 57 8.42 -8.85 7.20
N LEU A 58 7.66 -9.75 7.79
CA LEU A 58 6.32 -9.44 8.29
C LEU A 58 6.38 -8.48 9.48
N ASP A 59 5.50 -7.47 9.52
CA ASP A 59 5.39 -6.57 10.68
C ASP A 59 4.36 -7.05 11.71
N SER A 60 3.42 -7.91 11.32
CA SER A 60 2.41 -8.52 12.20
C SER A 60 2.41 -10.04 12.10
N ASP A 61 1.84 -10.71 13.11
CA ASP A 61 1.56 -12.14 13.05
C ASP A 61 0.55 -12.43 11.94
N LEU A 62 0.77 -13.53 11.22
CA LEU A 62 -0.06 -14.00 10.13
C LEU A 62 -0.61 -15.38 10.51
N SER A 63 -1.92 -15.44 10.78
CA SER A 63 -2.62 -16.65 11.17
C SER A 63 -3.45 -17.21 10.02
N GLU A 64 -3.22 -18.47 9.68
CA GLU A 64 -4.04 -19.26 8.77
C GLU A 64 -4.47 -20.54 9.49
N ASP A 65 -5.76 -20.64 9.83
CA ASP A 65 -6.35 -21.74 10.60
C ASP A 65 -5.57 -22.10 11.87
N LYS A 66 -4.70 -23.10 11.79
CA LYS A 66 -3.88 -23.63 12.91
C LYS A 66 -2.41 -23.21 12.85
N ASN A 67 -2.00 -22.59 11.74
CA ASN A 67 -0.63 -22.15 11.51
C ASN A 67 -0.52 -20.65 11.79
N VAL A 68 0.47 -20.25 12.59
CA VAL A 68 0.75 -18.85 12.90
C VAL A 68 2.21 -18.57 12.55
N VAL A 69 2.40 -17.75 11.52
CA VAL A 69 3.71 -17.17 11.22
C VAL A 69 3.86 -15.90 12.04
N LYS A 70 4.87 -15.86 12.92
CA LYS A 70 5.09 -14.72 13.81
C LYS A 70 5.62 -13.50 13.07
N ALA A 71 5.32 -12.32 13.59
CA ALA A 71 5.91 -11.06 13.20
C ALA A 71 7.44 -11.15 13.23
N GLY A 72 8.07 -10.49 12.28
CA GLY A 72 9.52 -10.53 12.08
C GLY A 72 10.04 -11.74 11.31
N SER A 73 9.19 -12.73 10.99
CA SER A 73 9.56 -13.84 10.10
C SER A 73 9.94 -13.33 8.71
N LEU A 74 10.96 -13.95 8.11
CA LEU A 74 11.46 -13.64 6.78
C LEU A 74 10.97 -14.70 5.79
N ILE A 75 10.19 -14.30 4.80
CA ILE A 75 9.72 -15.18 3.74
C ILE A 75 10.31 -14.73 2.42
N GLU A 76 10.89 -15.66 1.66
CA GLU A 76 11.54 -15.36 0.39
C GLU A 76 10.50 -14.97 -0.68
N LEU A 77 10.81 -13.94 -1.46
CA LEU A 77 9.98 -13.46 -2.56
C LEU A 77 10.49 -14.04 -3.87
N LEU A 78 9.58 -14.63 -4.64
CA LEU A 78 9.87 -15.10 -5.97
C LEU A 78 10.02 -13.92 -6.95
N PRO A 79 10.87 -14.04 -7.98
CA PRO A 79 10.98 -13.05 -9.04
C PRO A 79 9.62 -12.78 -9.70
N SER A 80 9.21 -11.51 -9.72
CA SER A 80 7.99 -11.07 -10.40
C SER A 80 8.10 -9.61 -10.80
N SER A 81 7.25 -9.18 -11.75
CA SER A 81 7.18 -7.78 -12.18
C SER A 81 6.78 -6.83 -11.03
N ALA A 82 6.01 -7.29 -10.04
CA ALA A 82 5.66 -6.51 -8.87
C ALA A 82 6.87 -6.29 -7.95
N LEU A 83 7.70 -7.33 -7.77
CA LEU A 83 8.95 -7.24 -7.03
C LEU A 83 9.92 -6.27 -7.72
N GLU A 84 10.10 -6.37 -9.03
CA GLU A 84 10.97 -5.47 -9.80
C GLU A 84 10.57 -3.99 -9.63
N LYS A 85 9.28 -3.69 -9.72
CA LYS A 85 8.73 -2.33 -9.47
C LYS A 85 9.01 -1.87 -8.05
N ALA A 86 8.87 -2.75 -7.06
CA ALA A 86 9.16 -2.44 -5.67
C ALA A 86 10.66 -2.18 -5.45
N ILE A 87 11.54 -2.93 -6.10
CA ILE A 87 13.00 -2.73 -6.06
C ILE A 87 13.39 -1.37 -6.65
N ALA A 88 12.81 -1.01 -7.80
CA ALA A 88 13.02 0.30 -8.40
C ALA A 88 12.57 1.42 -7.44
N SER A 89 11.37 1.28 -6.86
CA SER A 89 10.82 2.24 -5.88
C SER A 89 11.66 2.33 -4.60
N LYS A 90 12.26 1.21 -4.15
CA LYS A 90 13.10 1.17 -2.95
C LYS A 90 14.40 1.94 -3.13
N LYS A 91 14.97 1.97 -4.35
CA LYS A 91 16.16 2.77 -4.67
C LYS A 91 15.88 4.26 -4.51
N GLU A 92 14.66 4.70 -4.84
CA GLU A 92 14.24 6.09 -4.67
C GLU A 92 13.94 6.44 -3.20
N ARG A 93 13.35 5.49 -2.46
CA ARG A 93 12.90 5.70 -1.07
C ARG A 93 13.43 4.60 -0.13
N PRO A 94 14.70 4.70 0.31
CA PRO A 94 15.27 3.73 1.23
C PRO A 94 14.49 3.75 2.55
N GLY A 95 14.13 2.56 3.04
CA GLY A 95 13.45 2.40 4.33
C GLY A 95 11.93 2.55 4.32
N SER A 96 11.29 2.54 3.15
CA SER A 96 9.82 2.48 3.05
C SER A 96 9.29 1.14 3.58
N ASP A 97 8.18 1.20 4.31
CA ASP A 97 7.38 0.03 4.63
C ASP A 97 6.51 -0.31 3.41
N TYR A 98 6.07 -1.55 3.27
CA TYR A 98 5.29 -2.01 2.12
C TYR A 98 4.09 -2.80 2.56
N ARG A 99 2.97 -2.60 1.86
CA ARG A 99 1.81 -3.50 1.91
C ARG A 99 1.87 -4.47 0.74
N LEU A 100 1.81 -5.77 1.04
CA LEU A 100 2.00 -6.85 0.09
C LEU A 100 0.69 -7.62 -0.15
N TRP A 101 0.37 -7.83 -1.42
CA TRP A 101 -0.63 -8.79 -1.87
C TRP A 101 0.04 -9.85 -2.73
N GLY A 102 -0.31 -11.11 -2.52
CA GLY A 102 0.35 -12.21 -3.20
C GLY A 102 -0.24 -13.56 -2.83
N GLN A 103 0.47 -14.59 -3.25
CA GLN A 103 0.13 -15.97 -2.94
C GLN A 103 1.35 -16.66 -2.36
N VAL A 104 1.17 -17.36 -1.25
CA VAL A 104 2.21 -18.20 -0.67
C VAL A 104 2.30 -19.49 -1.47
N THR A 105 3.52 -19.93 -1.74
CA THR A 105 3.78 -21.24 -2.30
C THR A 105 4.78 -22.02 -1.47
N LYS A 106 4.63 -23.34 -1.42
CA LYS A 106 5.51 -24.24 -0.67
C LYS A 106 6.43 -25.01 -1.62
N TYR A 107 7.74 -24.94 -1.39
CA TYR A 107 8.73 -25.73 -2.11
C TYR A 107 9.82 -26.23 -1.16
N LYS A 108 10.13 -27.54 -1.18
CA LYS A 108 11.15 -28.18 -0.32
C LYS A 108 11.04 -27.77 1.16
N ASP A 109 9.82 -27.83 1.70
CA ASP A 109 9.51 -27.45 3.09
C ASP A 109 9.90 -26.02 3.48
N LYS A 110 9.89 -25.11 2.51
CA LYS A 110 10.01 -23.67 2.72
C LYS A 110 8.83 -22.95 2.07
N ASN A 111 8.36 -21.89 2.71
CA ASN A 111 7.41 -20.98 2.09
C ASN A 111 8.15 -19.92 1.29
N PHE A 112 7.61 -19.64 0.11
CA PHE A 112 7.96 -18.53 -0.74
C PHE A 112 6.69 -17.73 -0.99
N ILE A 113 6.82 -16.46 -1.33
CA ILE A 113 5.70 -15.63 -1.73
C ILE A 113 5.87 -15.29 -3.20
N PHE A 114 4.82 -15.49 -3.98
CA PHE A 114 4.68 -14.91 -5.30
C PHE A 114 3.95 -13.56 -5.18
N PRO A 115 4.67 -12.42 -5.20
CA PRO A 115 4.05 -11.12 -5.03
C PRO A 115 3.26 -10.73 -6.29
N ARG A 116 1.98 -10.38 -6.09
CA ARG A 116 1.10 -9.85 -7.14
C ARG A 116 1.11 -8.32 -7.15
N TYR A 117 1.19 -7.70 -5.97
CA TYR A 117 1.21 -6.25 -5.83
C TYR A 117 1.95 -5.84 -4.56
N LEU A 118 2.78 -4.79 -4.66
CA LEU A 118 3.43 -4.15 -3.51
C LEU A 118 3.15 -2.65 -3.55
N LEU A 119 2.61 -2.14 -2.45
CA LEU A 119 2.33 -0.72 -2.29
C LEU A 119 3.29 -0.13 -1.25
N PRO A 120 4.16 0.84 -1.60
CA PRO A 120 4.98 1.53 -0.61
C PRO A 120 4.09 2.38 0.30
N LEU A 121 4.22 2.15 1.61
CA LEU A 121 3.56 2.92 2.64
C LEU A 121 4.44 4.12 2.98
N SER A 122 3.87 5.32 2.85
CA SER A 122 4.50 6.54 3.35
C SER A 122 4.21 6.62 4.84
N LYS A 123 5.26 6.77 5.66
CA LYS A 123 5.06 7.20 7.04
C LYS A 123 4.59 8.63 6.98
N GLU A 124 3.29 8.85 7.10
CA GLU A 124 2.84 10.13 7.63
C GLU A 124 3.53 10.25 8.99
N GLN A 125 4.41 11.24 9.16
CA GLN A 125 4.91 11.60 10.47
C GLN A 125 3.69 11.95 11.31
N THR A 126 3.14 10.96 12.01
CA THR A 126 2.15 11.22 13.04
C THR A 126 2.93 12.02 14.08
N PRO A 127 2.63 13.32 14.29
CA PRO A 127 3.30 14.08 15.32
C PRO A 127 3.04 13.34 16.62
N SER A 128 4.09 12.77 17.23
CA SER A 128 3.97 12.10 18.50
C SER A 128 3.44 13.13 19.49
N HIS A 129 2.17 12.99 19.89
CA HIS A 129 1.59 13.72 21.01
C HIS A 129 2.21 13.17 22.31
N ASN A 130 3.50 13.43 22.51
CA ASN A 130 4.16 13.31 23.79
C ASN A 130 3.98 14.63 24.53
N SER A 131 2.91 14.76 25.30
CA SER A 131 2.87 15.66 26.45
C SER A 131 1.87 15.15 27.49
N SER A 132 2.33 14.25 28.34
CA SER A 132 1.85 14.20 29.71
C SER A 132 2.22 15.53 30.38
N GLN A 133 1.32 16.51 30.34
CA GLN A 133 1.44 17.71 31.17
C GLN A 133 0.91 17.39 32.56
N GLU A 134 1.86 17.15 33.46
CA GLU A 134 1.70 17.21 34.90
C GLU A 134 1.19 18.61 35.29
N ARG A 135 0.04 18.64 35.98
CA ARG A 135 -0.64 19.86 36.40
C ARG A 135 0.17 20.54 37.51
N THR A 136 0.55 21.80 37.31
CA THR A 136 0.81 22.72 38.42
C THR A 136 -0.09 23.95 38.26
N PRO A 137 -0.84 24.38 39.29
CA PRO A 137 -1.67 25.58 39.24
C PRO A 137 -0.92 26.76 39.85
N VAL A 138 -0.73 27.85 39.09
CA VAL A 138 -0.36 29.17 39.63
C VAL A 138 -1.10 30.28 38.86
N GLU A 139 -2.04 30.91 39.57
CA GLU A 139 -2.58 32.27 39.42
C GLU A 139 -1.47 33.33 39.22
N GLN A 140 -1.55 34.49 38.55
CA GLN A 140 -2.60 35.42 38.14
C GLN A 140 -1.92 36.55 37.29
N PRO A 141 -2.60 37.65 36.86
CA PRO A 141 -2.35 38.35 35.59
C PRO A 141 -1.63 39.71 35.70
N GLN A 142 -1.13 40.25 34.57
CA GLN A 142 -0.97 41.70 34.25
C GLN A 142 -0.44 41.87 32.80
N LYS A 143 -1.18 42.49 31.87
CA LYS A 143 -1.33 43.93 31.51
C LYS A 143 -0.39 44.42 30.36
N LEU A 144 -1.04 44.63 29.20
CA LEU A 144 -1.01 45.78 28.26
C LEU A 144 0.31 46.50 27.84
N VAL A 145 0.55 46.45 26.51
CA VAL A 145 0.82 47.57 25.57
C VAL A 145 2.22 48.22 25.53
N SER A 146 2.92 48.11 24.39
CA SER A 146 3.02 49.22 23.41
C SER A 146 3.92 48.90 22.21
N LYS A 147 3.43 49.38 21.06
CA LYS A 147 4.04 49.64 19.75
C LYS A 147 5.55 49.89 19.74
N GLN A 148 6.21 49.27 18.75
CA GLN A 148 7.19 49.99 17.94
C GLN A 148 7.17 49.50 16.49
N GLN A 149 6.74 50.41 15.62
CA GLN A 149 6.80 50.29 14.17
C GLN A 149 8.25 50.28 13.70
N SER A 150 8.65 49.22 13.01
CA SER A 150 9.65 49.32 11.96
C SER A 150 9.05 48.75 10.69
N LYS A 151 8.81 49.65 9.73
CA LYS A 151 8.51 49.36 8.33
C LYS A 151 9.48 48.30 7.80
N LEU A 152 8.98 47.10 7.57
CA LEU A 152 9.37 46.28 6.42
C LEU A 152 8.05 45.85 5.78
N ALA A 153 7.92 46.10 4.49
CA ALA A 153 6.72 45.81 3.72
C ALA A 153 6.41 44.31 3.80
N ILE A 154 5.37 44.01 4.56
CA ILE A 154 4.67 42.73 4.58
C ILE A 154 4.02 42.59 3.21
N ASN A 155 4.57 41.74 2.36
CA ASN A 155 3.83 41.20 1.22
C ASN A 155 3.03 40.01 1.78
N GLU A 156 1.71 40.16 1.81
CA GLU A 156 0.79 39.24 2.47
C GLU A 156 0.87 37.83 1.84
N PRO A 157 1.00 36.75 2.62
CA PRO A 157 1.05 35.37 2.10
C PRO A 157 -0.32 34.85 1.60
N ASN A 158 -1.31 35.73 1.42
CA ASN A 158 -2.58 35.43 0.77
C ASN A 158 -2.67 35.99 -0.65
N ASP A 159 -1.57 36.52 -1.19
CA ASP A 159 -1.55 37.13 -2.52
C ASP A 159 -1.28 36.07 -3.61
N MET A 160 -2.36 35.72 -4.30
CA MET A 160 -2.40 35.13 -5.65
C MET A 160 -1.66 33.80 -5.88
N LEU A 161 -2.30 32.69 -5.48
CA LEU A 161 -2.16 31.38 -6.14
C LEU A 161 -2.73 31.41 -7.57
N THR A 162 -2.25 32.33 -8.41
CA THR A 162 -2.61 32.34 -9.82
C THR A 162 -1.85 31.20 -10.47
N MET A 163 -2.59 30.15 -10.81
CA MET A 163 -2.03 28.97 -11.44
C MET A 163 -1.31 29.39 -12.74
N PRO A 164 -0.03 29.03 -12.93
CA PRO A 164 0.71 29.40 -14.13
C PRO A 164 -0.02 28.94 -15.39
N GLU A 165 -0.08 29.80 -16.42
CA GLU A 165 -0.86 29.53 -17.65
C GLU A 165 -0.43 28.23 -18.35
N GLU A 166 0.84 27.83 -18.25
CA GLU A 166 1.35 26.56 -18.79
C GLU A 166 0.69 25.33 -18.12
N VAL A 167 0.28 25.43 -16.86
CA VAL A 167 -0.41 24.35 -16.14
C VAL A 167 -1.89 24.28 -16.56
N LEU A 168 -2.52 25.43 -16.85
CA LEU A 168 -3.88 25.50 -17.38
C LEU A 168 -4.00 24.81 -18.75
N ASP A 169 -3.04 25.03 -19.65
CA ASP A 169 -3.10 24.45 -20.98
C ASP A 169 -2.81 22.94 -21.01
N LYS A 170 -1.98 22.44 -20.09
CA LYS A 170 -1.78 21.00 -19.90
C LYS A 170 -2.98 20.30 -19.26
N LEU A 171 -3.81 21.01 -18.49
CA LEU A 171 -5.03 20.47 -17.89
C LEU A 171 -6.21 20.44 -18.87
N LYS A 172 -6.28 21.35 -19.85
CA LYS A 172 -7.34 21.37 -20.87
C LYS A 172 -7.26 20.17 -21.85
N THR A 173 -6.08 19.60 -22.08
CA THR A 173 -5.89 18.51 -23.04
C THR A 173 -6.32 17.14 -22.52
N ARG A 174 -6.47 16.96 -21.20
CA ARG A 174 -7.09 15.76 -20.62
C ARG A 174 -8.54 16.04 -20.23
N LYS A 175 -9.44 15.97 -21.22
CA LYS A 175 -10.89 16.00 -20.98
C LYS A 175 -11.32 14.71 -20.27
N ILE A 176 -11.21 14.68 -18.94
CA ILE A 176 -11.85 13.65 -18.14
C ILE A 176 -13.36 13.91 -18.21
N ILE A 177 -14.09 13.03 -18.90
CA ILE A 177 -15.55 13.08 -18.99
C ILE A 177 -16.10 12.74 -17.60
N ARG A 178 -16.44 13.78 -16.85
CA ARG A 178 -17.19 13.70 -15.60
C ARG A 178 -18.68 13.65 -15.94
N THR A 179 -19.27 12.47 -15.83
CA THR A 179 -20.69 12.18 -16.11
C THR A 179 -21.65 13.01 -15.24
N ASP A 180 -21.15 13.56 -14.14
CA ASP A 180 -21.85 14.42 -13.18
C ASP A 180 -22.10 15.87 -13.66
N ARG A 181 -21.42 16.35 -14.72
CA ARG A 181 -21.54 17.75 -15.19
C ARG A 181 -22.33 17.99 -16.49
N GLN A 182 -22.86 16.96 -17.15
CA GLN A 182 -23.68 17.13 -18.36
C GLN A 182 -25.15 17.51 -18.08
N ARG A 183 -25.50 17.96 -16.87
CA ARG A 183 -26.87 18.37 -16.52
C ARG A 183 -27.25 19.82 -16.83
N LYS A 184 -26.40 20.63 -17.45
CA LYS A 184 -26.72 22.05 -17.69
C LYS A 184 -26.22 22.56 -19.05
N SER A 185 -26.86 22.14 -20.14
CA SER A 185 -27.12 23.03 -21.29
C SER A 185 -27.83 22.32 -22.44
N THR A 186 -29.15 22.13 -22.34
CA THR A 186 -30.05 22.34 -23.50
C THR A 186 -31.50 22.52 -23.03
N PRO A 187 -32.18 23.61 -23.42
CA PRO A 187 -33.61 23.76 -23.19
C PRO A 187 -34.40 23.16 -24.36
N VAL A 188 -35.47 22.44 -24.01
CA VAL A 188 -36.71 22.23 -24.80
C VAL A 188 -36.59 21.33 -26.04
N LEU A 189 -37.12 20.10 -25.91
CA LEU A 189 -38.39 19.73 -26.54
C LEU A 189 -39.10 18.68 -25.67
N LYS A 190 -40.39 18.92 -25.45
CA LYS A 190 -41.30 18.14 -24.58
C LYS A 190 -41.69 16.79 -25.20
N SER A 191 -42.23 15.94 -24.33
CA SER A 191 -42.88 14.61 -24.54
C SER A 191 -41.88 13.46 -24.36
N VAL A 192 -42.05 12.46 -23.50
CA VAL A 192 -43.20 11.86 -22.79
C VAL A 192 -42.69 11.27 -21.46
N SER A 193 -43.58 11.17 -20.47
CA SER A 193 -43.40 10.55 -19.14
C SER A 193 -42.73 9.16 -19.13
N GLY A 194 -41.66 8.98 -18.34
CA GLY A 194 -41.05 7.69 -17.97
C GLY A 194 -39.86 7.87 -17.00
N PRO A 195 -39.54 6.90 -16.11
CA PRO A 195 -38.65 7.12 -14.97
C PRO A 195 -37.17 6.80 -15.26
N ILE A 196 -36.30 7.61 -14.63
CA ILE A 196 -34.84 7.46 -14.41
C ILE A 196 -33.94 7.68 -15.64
N ASN A 197 -32.96 8.57 -15.43
CA ASN A 197 -31.97 9.01 -16.41
C ASN A 197 -31.14 7.84 -16.94
N GLU A 198 -31.48 7.38 -18.14
CA GLU A 198 -30.70 6.45 -18.93
C GLU A 198 -29.38 7.14 -19.31
N LEU A 199 -28.24 6.59 -18.85
CA LEU A 199 -26.95 6.95 -19.40
C LEU A 199 -26.94 6.45 -20.85
N GLU A 200 -27.09 7.35 -21.82
CA GLU A 200 -26.87 7.04 -23.23
C GLU A 200 -25.41 6.65 -23.42
N LEU A 201 -25.13 5.34 -23.32
CA LEU A 201 -23.88 4.77 -23.77
C LEU A 201 -23.87 4.82 -25.30
N GLU A 202 -22.81 5.39 -25.87
CA GLU A 202 -22.58 5.31 -27.31
C GLU A 202 -22.54 3.83 -27.73
N ARG A 203 -23.06 3.55 -28.92
CA ARG A 203 -23.56 2.24 -29.38
C ARG A 203 -22.58 1.05 -29.28
N ASP A 204 -21.30 1.28 -28.94
CA ASP A 204 -20.26 0.25 -28.80
C ASP A 204 -19.39 0.45 -27.54
N SER A 205 -20.02 0.54 -26.37
CA SER A 205 -19.29 0.71 -25.10
C SER A 205 -19.11 -0.62 -24.35
N ILE A 206 -17.89 -0.89 -23.89
CA ILE A 206 -17.57 -2.08 -23.06
C ILE A 206 -17.40 -1.64 -21.60
N LEU A 207 -18.11 -2.30 -20.69
CA LEU A 207 -17.90 -2.17 -19.24
C LEU A 207 -16.94 -3.28 -18.76
N ALA A 208 -15.74 -2.91 -18.32
CA ALA A 208 -14.76 -3.83 -17.74
C ALA A 208 -14.48 -3.50 -16.26
N ASP A 209 -14.09 -4.52 -15.49
CA ASP A 209 -13.68 -4.41 -14.07
C ASP A 209 -14.73 -3.79 -13.13
N ARG A 210 -16.02 -4.05 -13.38
CA ARG A 210 -17.12 -3.62 -12.51
C ARG A 210 -17.83 -4.81 -11.88
N THR A 211 -18.21 -4.65 -10.62
CA THR A 211 -19.05 -5.58 -9.86
C THR A 211 -20.52 -5.16 -9.99
N ALA A 212 -21.41 -6.15 -10.00
CA ALA A 212 -22.83 -5.94 -10.12
C ALA A 212 -23.60 -7.07 -9.45
N VAL A 213 -24.87 -6.80 -9.16
CA VAL A 213 -25.81 -7.79 -8.63
C VAL A 213 -26.88 -8.06 -9.69
N LEU A 214 -27.18 -9.34 -9.87
CA LEU A 214 -28.32 -9.80 -10.66
C LEU A 214 -29.57 -9.79 -9.76
N VAL A 215 -30.57 -9.00 -10.13
CA VAL A 215 -31.84 -8.93 -9.41
C VAL A 215 -32.95 -9.42 -10.32
N GLU A 216 -33.73 -10.38 -9.85
CA GLU A 216 -34.92 -10.86 -10.54
C GLU A 216 -36.07 -9.87 -10.30
N ARG A 217 -36.58 -9.27 -11.37
CA ARG A 217 -37.72 -8.35 -11.29
C ARG A 217 -39.03 -9.14 -11.30
N SER A 218 -40.12 -8.50 -10.88
CA SER A 218 -41.47 -9.08 -10.82
C SER A 218 -41.99 -9.65 -12.16
N ASP A 219 -41.38 -9.31 -13.28
CA ASP A 219 -41.65 -9.83 -14.63
C ASP A 219 -40.76 -11.03 -15.01
N SER A 220 -40.04 -11.61 -14.04
CA SER A 220 -39.16 -12.78 -14.20
C SER A 220 -38.00 -12.57 -15.17
N ARG A 221 -37.65 -11.31 -15.47
CA ARG A 221 -36.46 -10.97 -16.26
C ARG A 221 -35.31 -10.60 -15.33
N PRO A 222 -34.12 -11.19 -15.50
CA PRO A 222 -32.96 -10.80 -14.72
C PRO A 222 -32.47 -9.42 -15.15
N GLU A 223 -32.26 -8.56 -14.17
CA GLU A 223 -31.73 -7.20 -14.35
C GLU A 223 -30.34 -7.10 -13.72
N PHE A 224 -29.38 -6.54 -14.46
CA PHE A 224 -28.01 -6.36 -14.00
C PHE A 224 -27.85 -4.95 -13.41
N ILE A 225 -27.63 -4.86 -12.10
CA ILE A 225 -27.53 -3.58 -11.37
C ILE A 225 -26.08 -3.38 -10.95
N LEU A 226 -25.44 -2.31 -11.41
CA LEU A 226 -24.05 -2.00 -11.06
C LEU A 226 -23.93 -1.71 -9.56
N ASP A 227 -23.04 -2.45 -8.88
CA ASP A 227 -22.72 -2.22 -7.48
C ASP A 227 -21.58 -1.21 -7.39
N ALA A 228 -21.93 0.02 -7.03
CA ALA A 228 -21.00 1.12 -6.89
C ALA A 228 -20.39 1.17 -5.48
N ILE A 229 -19.77 0.08 -4.99
CA ILE A 229 -18.89 0.02 -3.79
C ILE A 229 -19.30 1.03 -2.69
N GLY A 230 -20.53 0.90 -2.18
CA GLY A 230 -21.02 1.70 -1.05
C GLY A 230 -21.29 3.19 -1.30
N ARG A 231 -21.26 3.66 -2.56
CA ARG A 231 -21.71 5.01 -2.92
C ARG A 231 -23.13 4.91 -3.48
N ASN A 232 -24.05 5.64 -2.84
CA ASN A 232 -25.44 5.72 -3.24
C ASN A 232 -25.59 6.54 -4.54
N VAL A 233 -25.11 5.98 -5.65
CA VAL A 233 -25.25 6.54 -6.99
C VAL A 233 -26.62 6.12 -7.53
N PRO A 234 -27.38 7.00 -8.21
CA PRO A 234 -28.64 6.62 -8.84
C PRO A 234 -28.45 5.39 -9.74
N HIS A 235 -29.34 4.42 -9.57
CA HIS A 235 -29.21 3.05 -10.03
C HIS A 235 -29.16 3.00 -11.57
N VAL A 236 -28.02 2.62 -12.12
CA VAL A 236 -27.89 2.24 -13.52
C VAL A 236 -28.13 0.74 -13.60
N SER A 237 -29.17 0.35 -14.31
CA SER A 237 -29.52 -1.05 -14.53
C SER A 237 -29.55 -1.38 -16.01
N PHE A 238 -29.19 -2.61 -16.34
CA PHE A 238 -29.13 -3.11 -17.70
C PHE A 238 -30.05 -4.33 -17.83
N GLN A 239 -30.87 -4.34 -18.88
CA GLN A 239 -31.63 -5.53 -19.25
C GLN A 239 -30.71 -6.51 -19.97
N LEU A 240 -30.72 -7.76 -19.50
CA LEU A 240 -29.97 -8.83 -20.14
C LEU A 240 -30.76 -9.37 -21.33
N LEU A 241 -30.05 -9.59 -22.44
CA LEU A 241 -30.60 -10.31 -23.58
C LEU A 241 -30.75 -11.80 -23.20
N PRO A 242 -31.81 -12.47 -23.69
CA PRO A 242 -32.04 -13.89 -23.47
C PRO A 242 -30.97 -14.79 -24.14
#